data_AF-A0A2M9J0E0-F1
#
_entry.id   AF-A0A2M9J0E0-F1
#
_cell.length_a   1.000
_cell.length_b   1.000
_cell.length_c   1.000
_cell.angle_alpha   90.00
_cell.angle_beta   90.00
_cell.angle_gamma   90.00
#
_symmetry.space_group_name_H-M   'P 1'
#
loop_
_entity.id
_entity.type
_entity.pdbx_description
1 polymer ?
#
loop_
_entity_poly.entity_id
_entity_poly.type
_entity_poly.pdbx_seq_one_letter_code
_entity_poly.pdbx_strand_id
1 'polypeptide(L)' 'MSVASLRGATVQDHVALVEIELCGELMIAASAAEGDRLSPDLIDEVLNVGRPCPPPPPPGARPR' A
#
# COMPACT_ATOMS: atom_id res chain seq x y z
N MET A 1 -9.06 4.88 -14.91
CA MET A 1 -8.66 4.78 -13.50
C MET A 1 -9.93 4.56 -12.66
N SER A 2 -10.12 3.39 -12.07
CA SER A 2 -11.30 3.08 -11.27
C SER A 2 -10.87 2.93 -9.82
N VAL A 3 -11.16 3.95 -9.00
CA VAL A 3 -11.00 3.89 -7.55
C VAL A 3 -12.27 3.24 -7.01
N ALA A 4 -12.17 1.97 -6.60
CA ALA A 4 -13.26 1.28 -5.93
C ALA A 4 -13.62 2.04 -4.65
N SER A 5 -14.89 2.39 -4.52
CA SER A 5 -15.43 3.07 -3.34
C SER A 5 -15.25 2.17 -2.12
N LEU A 6 -14.38 2.55 -1.18
CA LEU A 6 -14.33 1.97 0.18
C LEU A 6 -15.60 2.37 0.95
N ARG A 7 -16.75 1.84 0.53
CA ARG A 7 -18.06 2.03 1.17
C ARG A 7 -18.29 0.91 2.20
N GLY A 8 -17.40 0.78 3.17
CA GLY A 8 -17.45 -0.36 4.10
C GLY A 8 -16.75 -0.24 5.46
N ALA A 9 -16.30 0.94 5.91
CA ALA A 9 -15.80 1.11 7.27
C ALA A 9 -16.79 1.95 8.09
N THR A 10 -17.80 1.28 8.65
CA THR A 10 -18.66 1.85 9.68
C THR A 10 -17.86 2.03 10.96
N VAL A 11 -17.95 3.23 11.55
CA VAL A 11 -17.31 3.68 12.81
C VAL A 11 -15.84 4.12 12.63
N GLN A 12 -15.63 5.42 12.82
CA GLN A 12 -14.33 6.06 12.89
C GLN A 12 -13.59 5.54 14.12
N ASP A 13 -12.74 4.52 13.95
CA ASP A 13 -11.77 4.15 14.98
C ASP A 13 -10.75 5.28 15.09
N HIS A 14 -10.83 6.02 16.19
CA HIS A 14 -9.96 7.15 16.42
C HIS A 14 -8.49 6.73 16.46
N VAL A 15 -8.19 5.50 16.90
CA VAL A 15 -6.82 4.96 16.90
C VAL A 15 -6.35 4.74 15.46
N ALA A 16 -7.17 4.09 14.62
CA ALA A 16 -6.85 3.88 13.20
C ALA A 16 -6.68 5.19 12.43
N LEU A 17 -7.48 6.22 12.75
CA LEU A 17 -7.35 7.53 12.11
C LEU A 17 -6.06 8.24 12.52
N VAL A 18 -5.70 8.20 13.80
CA VAL A 18 -4.42 8.72 14.29
C VAL A 18 -3.25 7.97 13.65
N GLU A 19 -3.38 6.65 13.46
CA GLU A 19 -2.36 5.84 12.80
C GLU A 19 -2.21 6.19 11.32
N ILE A 20 -3.30 6.41 10.59
CA ILE A 20 -3.27 6.85 9.19
C ILE A 20 -2.60 8.22 9.07
N GLU A 21 -2.95 9.16 9.95
CA GLU A 21 -2.36 10.50 9.96
C GLU A 21 -0.87 10.44 10.28
N LEU A 22 -0.46 9.67 11.30
CA LEU A 22 0.95 9.44 11.64
C LEU A 22 1.72 8.77 10.48
N CYS A 23 1.15 7.74 9.85
CA CYS A 23 1.76 7.07 8.72
C CYS A 23 1.98 8.04 7.54
N GLY A 24 1.01 8.91 7.27
CA GLY A 24 1.12 9.93 6.22
C GLY A 24 2.27 10.91 6.46
N GLU A 25 2.37 11.44 7.68
CA GLU A 25 3.46 12.35 8.08
C GLU A 25 4.83 11.68 7.95
N LEU A 26 4.96 10.41 8.36
CA LEU A 26 6.20 9.66 8.26
C LEU A 26 6.61 9.37 6.81
N MET A 27 5.67 9.11 5.90
CA MET A 27 5.98 8.92 4.47
C MET A 27 6.53 10.20 3.84
N ILE A 28 5.95 11.36 4.18
CA ILE A 28 6.41 12.67 3.69
C ILE A 28 7.80 12.97 4.26
N ALA A 29 7.98 12.80 5.58
CA ALA A 29 9.27 13.00 6.23
C ALA A 29 10.35 12.08 5.64
N ALA A 30 10.04 10.80 5.42
CA ALA A 30 10.96 9.85 4.80
C ALA A 30 11.28 10.22 3.34
N SER A 31 10.30 10.68 2.56
CA SER A 31 10.51 11.10 1.17
C SER A 31 11.28 12.42 1.05
N ALA A 32 11.25 13.28 2.07
CA ALA A 32 11.96 14.55 2.13
C ALA A 32 13.33 14.44 2.84
N ALA A 33 13.58 13.34 3.56
CA ALA A 33 14.84 13.10 4.23
C ALA A 33 15.99 13.04 3.22
N GLU A 34 17.10 13.69 3.55
CA GLU A 34 18.35 13.57 2.81
C GLU A 34 18.97 12.20 3.11
N GLY A 35 18.56 11.19 2.33
CA GLY A 35 19.12 9.85 2.33
C GLY A 35 19.32 9.37 0.91
N ASP A 36 20.25 8.42 0.73
CA ASP A 36 20.44 7.80 -0.57
C ASP A 36 19.17 7.06 -0.98
N ARG A 37 18.69 7.34 -2.18
CA ARG A 37 17.62 6.55 -2.79
C ARG A 37 18.09 5.11 -2.91
N LEU A 38 17.18 4.16 -2.67
CA LEU A 38 17.45 2.76 -2.97
C LEU A 38 17.88 2.62 -4.43
N SER A 39 18.83 1.71 -4.68
CA SER A 39 19.18 1.37 -6.05
C SER A 39 17.97 0.74 -6.76
N PRO A 40 17.86 0.87 -8.10
CA PRO A 40 16.79 0.23 -8.86
C PRO A 40 16.64 -1.26 -8.57
N ASP A 41 17.77 -1.99 -8.45
CA ASP A 41 17.76 -3.42 -8.16
C ASP A 41 17.13 -3.74 -6.80
N LEU A 42 17.42 -2.94 -5.76
CA LEU A 42 16.83 -3.10 -4.43
C LEU A 42 15.35 -2.70 -4.41
N ILE A 43 14.96 -1.71 -5.22
CA ILE A 43 13.55 -1.33 -5.40
C ILE A 43 12.79 -2.50 -6.02
N ASP A 44 13.31 -3.10 -7.08
CA ASP A 44 12.71 -4.24 -7.76
C ASP A 44 12.61 -5.47 -6.83
N GLU A 45 13.62 -5.71 -6.00
CA GLU A 45 13.60 -6.76 -4.98
C GLU A 45 12.45 -6.56 -3.97
N VAL A 46 12.38 -5.36 -3.36
CA VAL A 46 11.33 -5.02 -2.37
C VAL A 46 9.94 -5.11 -2.99
N LEU A 47 9.79 -4.58 -4.21
CA LEU A 47 8.53 -4.59 -4.93
C LEU A 47 8.22 -5.94 -5.59
N ASN A 48 9.14 -6.91 -5.51
CA ASN A 48 9.05 -8.21 -6.20
C ASN A 48 8.78 -8.06 -7.71
N VAL A 49 9.34 -7.04 -8.35
CA VAL A 49 9.23 -6.79 -9.78
C VAL A 49 9.91 -7.95 -10.51
N GLY A 50 9.13 -8.65 -11.35
CA GLY A 50 9.58 -9.86 -12.04
C GLY A 50 9.07 -11.17 -11.44
N ARG A 51 8.47 -11.16 -10.24
CA ARG A 51 7.61 -12.28 -9.85
C ARG A 51 6.38 -12.32 -10.78
N PRO A 52 5.99 -13.50 -11.28
CA PRO A 52 4.74 -13.63 -12.01
C PRO A 52 3.60 -13.09 -11.15
N CYS A 53 2.87 -12.10 -11.67
CA CYS A 53 1.62 -11.68 -11.07
C CYS A 53 0.74 -12.94 -10.96
N PRO A 54 0.24 -13.29 -9.76
CA PRO A 54 -0.64 -14.44 -9.64
C PRO A 54 -1.83 -14.27 -10.59
N PRO A 55 -2.27 -15.34 -11.26
CA PRO A 55 -3.42 -15.25 -12.14
C PRO A 55 -4.60 -14.68 -11.35
N PRO A 56 -5.39 -13.77 -11.95
CA PRO A 56 -6.56 -13.24 -11.27
C PRO A 56 -7.46 -14.41 -10.84
N PRO A 57 -8.11 -14.32 -9.68
CA PRO A 57 -8.98 -15.39 -9.21
C PRO A 57 -10.08 -15.65 -10.25
N PRO A 58 -10.50 -16.91 -10.44
CA PRO A 58 -11.57 -17.21 -11.38
C PRO A 58 -12.85 -16.47 -10.97
N PRO A 59 -13.65 -15.99 -11.94
CA PRO A 59 -14.89 -15.28 -11.66
C PRO A 59 -15.79 -16.16 -10.78
N GLY A 60 -16.11 -15.69 -9.57
CA GLY A 60 -16.95 -16.40 -8.60
C GLY A 60 -16.22 -17.06 -7.43
N ALA A 61 -14.88 -17.01 -7.36
CA ALA A 61 -14.16 -17.43 -6.17
C ALA A 61 -14.43 -16.46 -5.01
N ARG A 62 -15.26 -16.88 -4.05
CA ARG A 62 -15.37 -16.17 -2.77
C ARG A 62 -14.10 -16.47 -1.96
N PRO A 63 -13.40 -15.46 -1.42
CA PRO A 63 -12.38 -15.71 -0.42
C PRO A 63 -13.04 -16.44 0.76
N ARG A 64 -12.41 -17.53 1.21
CA ARG A 64 -12.87 -18.33 2.36
C ARG A 64 -12.70 -17.57 3.67
#